data_AF-A0A8I1UIE8-F1
#
_entry.id   AF-A0A8I1UIE8-F1
#
_cell.length_a   1.000
_cell.length_b   1.000
_cell.length_c   1.000
_cell.angle_alpha   90.00
_cell.angle_beta   90.00
_cell.angle_gamma   90.00
#
_symmetry.space_group_name_H-M   'P 1'
#
loop_
_entity.id
_entity.type
_entity.pdbx_description
1 polymer ?
#
loop_
_entity_poly.entity_id
_entity_poly.type
_entity_poly.pdbx_seq_one_letter_code
_entity_poly.pdbx_strand_id
1 'polypeptide(L)'
;MPRPAAKIDRRRQPVAGYPSQGAACLALAQQGLSDAEIGQQIGRDAYHVRATLRRLQLGERPRTLALPARLIGGLQDAAAARGLEPHELATALIDLIIRDDLFEALLGEPVLRQAQDAGDA
;
A
#
# COMPACT_ATOMS: atom_id res chain seq x y z
N MET A 1 -13.91 -12.28 -32.64
CA MET A 1 -13.90 -11.63 -31.31
C MET A 1 -12.48 -11.17 -30.99
N PRO A 2 -12.21 -9.89 -30.74
CA PRO A 2 -10.89 -9.45 -30.31
C PRO A 2 -10.66 -9.88 -28.84
N ARG A 3 -9.46 -10.42 -28.55
CA ARG A 3 -9.01 -10.70 -27.17
C ARG A 3 -8.94 -9.38 -26.38
N PRO A 4 -9.37 -9.33 -25.10
CA PRO A 4 -9.16 -8.15 -24.28
C PRO A 4 -7.65 -7.88 -24.17
N ALA A 5 -7.27 -6.61 -24.36
CA ALA A 5 -5.89 -6.17 -24.23
C ALA A 5 -5.33 -6.60 -22.87
N ALA A 6 -4.16 -7.25 -22.87
CA ALA A 6 -3.49 -7.67 -21.65
C ALA A 6 -3.27 -6.42 -20.77
N LYS A 7 -3.85 -6.39 -19.57
CA LYS A 7 -3.58 -5.33 -18.59
C LYS A 7 -2.09 -5.29 -18.34
N ILE A 8 -1.44 -4.18 -18.70
CA ILE A 8 -0.02 -3.97 -18.42
C ILE A 8 0.12 -3.93 -16.90
N ASP A 9 0.82 -4.91 -16.33
CA ASP A 9 1.16 -4.92 -14.92
C ASP A 9 2.20 -3.82 -14.68
N ARG A 10 1.73 -2.62 -14.31
CA ARG A 10 2.58 -1.45 -14.03
C ARG A 10 3.66 -1.75 -12.98
N ARG A 11 3.47 -2.79 -12.15
CA ARG A 11 4.45 -3.24 -11.15
C ARG A 11 5.71 -3.86 -11.75
N ARG A 12 5.68 -4.29 -13.02
CA ARG A 12 6.83 -4.83 -13.76
C ARG A 12 7.41 -3.84 -14.77
N GLN A 13 6.99 -2.58 -14.73
CA GLN A 13 7.58 -1.58 -15.60
C GLN A 13 8.97 -1.18 -15.09
N PRO A 14 9.93 -0.97 -16.01
CA PRO A 14 11.25 -0.49 -15.64
C PRO A 14 11.19 0.87 -14.94
N VAL A 15 11.97 1.04 -13.88
CA VAL A 15 12.08 2.31 -13.12
C VAL A 15 13.54 2.57 -12.79
N ALA A 16 14.02 3.78 -13.09
CA ALA A 16 15.39 4.21 -12.80
C ALA A 16 16.48 3.22 -13.29
N GLY A 17 16.27 2.58 -14.44
CA GLY A 17 17.18 1.58 -15.00
C GLY A 17 17.03 0.15 -14.44
N TYR A 18 16.15 -0.06 -13.45
CA TYR A 18 15.84 -1.37 -12.88
C TYR A 18 14.62 -2.01 -13.56
N PRO A 19 14.53 -3.35 -13.58
CA PRO A 19 13.45 -4.07 -14.27
C PRO A 19 12.07 -3.92 -13.62
N SER A 20 12.00 -3.42 -12.38
CA SER A 20 10.74 -3.13 -11.68
C SER A 20 11.00 -2.16 -10.52
N GLN A 21 9.93 -1.55 -10.00
CA GLN A 21 10.00 -0.78 -8.75
C GLN A 21 10.52 -1.60 -7.57
N GLY A 22 10.06 -2.85 -7.44
CA GLY A 22 10.54 -3.73 -6.36
C GLY A 22 12.04 -4.02 -6.47
N ALA A 23 12.53 -4.24 -7.70
CA ALA A 23 13.96 -4.42 -7.95
C ALA A 23 14.77 -3.15 -7.65
N ALA A 24 14.24 -1.97 -8.00
CA ALA A 24 14.87 -0.70 -7.66
C ALA A 24 14.98 -0.51 -6.14
N CYS A 25 13.87 -0.67 -5.40
CA CYS A 25 13.88 -0.55 -3.94
C CYS A 25 14.89 -1.52 -3.31
N LEU A 26 14.90 -2.79 -3.75
CA LEU A 26 15.78 -3.81 -3.17
C LEU A 26 17.26 -3.50 -3.45
N ALA A 27 17.60 -3.13 -4.68
CA ALA A 27 18.98 -2.84 -5.08
C ALA A 27 19.52 -1.59 -4.38
N LEU A 28 18.70 -0.55 -4.23
CA LEU A 28 19.10 0.68 -3.55
C LEU A 28 19.18 0.49 -2.02
N ALA A 29 18.29 -0.31 -1.43
CA ALA A 29 18.40 -0.68 -0.02
C ALA A 29 19.67 -1.50 0.28
N GLN A 30 20.07 -2.40 -0.64
CA GLN A 30 21.32 -3.16 -0.54
C GLN A 30 22.59 -2.28 -0.62
N GLN A 31 22.47 -1.09 -1.22
CA GLN A 31 23.54 -0.08 -1.23
C GLN A 31 23.59 0.75 0.06
N GLY A 32 22.68 0.50 1.02
CA GLY A 32 22.64 1.20 2.31
C GLY A 32 21.89 2.53 2.29
N LEU A 33 21.15 2.85 1.21
CA LEU A 33 20.34 4.07 1.17
C LEU A 33 19.14 3.96 2.13
N SER A 34 18.77 5.09 2.72
CA SER A 34 17.57 5.23 3.53
C SER A 34 16.29 5.21 2.68
N ASP A 35 15.16 4.85 3.29
CA ASP A 35 13.84 4.81 2.63
C ASP A 35 13.52 6.14 1.89
N ALA A 36 13.94 7.27 2.45
CA ALA A 36 13.73 8.60 1.89
C ALA A 36 14.59 8.87 0.63
N GLU A 37 15.86 8.48 0.66
CA GLU A 37 16.77 8.64 -0.49
C GLU A 37 16.38 7.73 -1.65
N ILE A 38 15.98 6.49 -1.35
CA ILE A 38 15.42 5.56 -2.33
C ILE A 38 14.18 6.19 -2.98
N GLY A 39 13.29 6.74 -2.15
CA GLY A 39 12.07 7.39 -2.61
C GLY A 39 12.34 8.55 -3.57
N GLN A 40 13.30 9.41 -3.23
CA GLN A 40 13.73 10.51 -4.10
C GLN A 40 14.27 10.01 -5.44
N GLN A 41 15.05 8.92 -5.45
CA GLN A 41 15.61 8.37 -6.69
C GLN A 41 14.56 7.72 -7.62
N ILE A 42 13.53 7.09 -7.05
CA ILE A 42 12.51 6.36 -7.83
C ILE A 42 11.21 7.16 -8.02
N GLY A 43 11.13 8.38 -7.50
CA GLY A 43 9.95 9.25 -7.56
C GLY A 43 8.79 8.76 -6.68
N ARG A 44 9.08 8.32 -5.45
CA ARG A 44 8.10 7.84 -4.48
C ARG A 44 8.37 8.39 -3.07
N ASP A 45 7.36 8.36 -2.22
CA ASP A 45 7.52 8.70 -0.82
C ASP A 45 8.22 7.55 -0.05
N ALA A 46 8.85 7.90 1.08
CA ALA A 46 9.58 6.96 1.93
C ALA A 46 8.68 5.84 2.48
N TYR A 47 7.38 6.14 2.66
CA TYR A 47 6.41 5.18 3.15
C TYR A 47 6.19 4.05 2.14
N HIS A 48 5.98 4.39 0.87
CA HIS A 48 5.85 3.45 -0.24
C HIS A 48 7.09 2.57 -0.40
N VAL A 49 8.28 3.15 -0.23
CA VAL A 49 9.54 2.40 -0.25
C VAL A 49 9.56 1.39 0.88
N ARG A 50 9.32 1.82 2.12
CA ARG A 50 9.29 0.95 3.30
C ARG A 50 8.27 -0.18 3.17
N ALA A 51 7.05 0.12 2.72
CA ALA A 51 6.02 -0.87 2.50
C ALA A 51 6.44 -1.90 1.42
N THR A 52 7.07 -1.43 0.35
CA THR A 52 7.58 -2.30 -0.73
C THR A 52 8.70 -3.21 -0.24
N LEU A 53 9.67 -2.67 0.49
CA LEU A 53 10.78 -3.42 1.05
C LEU A 53 10.30 -4.46 2.07
N ARG A 54 9.41 -4.06 2.98
CA ARG A 54 8.81 -4.97 3.97
C ARG A 54 8.09 -6.13 3.29
N ARG A 55 7.30 -5.86 2.24
CA ARG A 55 6.63 -6.90 1.46
C ARG A 55 7.62 -7.87 0.81
N LEU A 56 8.72 -7.36 0.25
CA LEU A 56 9.75 -8.17 -0.38
C LEU A 56 10.55 -9.01 0.63
N GLN A 57 10.88 -8.43 1.79
CA GLN A 57 11.62 -9.10 2.87
C GLN A 57 10.81 -10.21 3.53
N LEU A 58 9.52 -9.97 3.80
CA LEU A 58 8.66 -10.96 4.44
C LEU A 58 8.18 -12.06 3.47
N GLY A 59 8.48 -11.94 2.17
CA GLY A 59 7.92 -12.80 1.14
C GLY A 59 6.38 -12.80 1.14
N GLU A 60 5.77 -11.74 1.70
CA GLU A 60 4.35 -11.67 1.94
C GLU A 60 3.62 -11.64 0.60
N ARG A 61 2.97 -12.76 0.29
CA ARG A 61 1.99 -12.77 -0.78
C ARG A 61 0.84 -11.85 -0.35
N PRO A 62 0.40 -10.92 -1.21
CA PRO A 62 -0.72 -10.06 -0.87
C PRO A 62 -1.91 -10.94 -0.51
N ARG A 63 -2.41 -10.80 0.72
CA ARG A 63 -3.66 -11.47 1.12
C ARG A 63 -4.78 -10.84 0.31
N THR A 64 -5.52 -11.67 -0.40
CA THR A 64 -6.61 -11.19 -1.25
C THR A 64 -7.83 -10.96 -0.37
N LEU A 65 -8.28 -9.70 -0.28
CA LEU A 65 -9.58 -9.35 0.29
C LEU A 65 -10.60 -9.28 -0.83
N ALA A 66 -11.64 -10.11 -0.74
CA ALA A 66 -12.76 -10.03 -1.66
C ALA A 66 -13.67 -8.85 -1.26
N LEU A 67 -13.73 -7.83 -2.11
CA LEU A 67 -14.62 -6.69 -1.93
C LEU A 67 -15.91 -6.89 -2.73
N PRO A 68 -17.09 -6.59 -2.18
CA PRO A 68 -18.34 -6.56 -2.94
C PRO A 68 -18.23 -5.62 -4.15
N ALA A 69 -18.76 -6.03 -5.30
CA ALA A 69 -18.69 -5.25 -6.55
C ALA A 69 -19.25 -3.83 -6.41
N ARG A 70 -20.28 -3.64 -5.56
CA ARG A 70 -20.85 -2.32 -5.24
C ARG A 70 -19.82 -1.34 -4.68
N LEU A 71 -18.85 -1.81 -3.88
CA LEU A 71 -17.79 -0.96 -3.33
C LEU A 71 -16.75 -0.60 -4.38
N ILE A 72 -16.49 -1.53 -5.31
CA ILE A 72 -15.55 -1.29 -6.43
C ILE A 72 -16.08 -0.16 -7.33
N GLY A 73 -17.39 -0.14 -7.61
CA GLY A 73 -18.01 0.95 -8.37
C GLY A 73 -17.81 2.32 -7.73
N GLY A 74 -18.04 2.44 -6.42
CA GLY A 74 -17.81 3.70 -5.70
C GLY A 74 -16.34 4.14 -5.66
N LEU A 75 -15.41 3.18 -5.63
CA LEU A 75 -13.97 3.46 -5.67
C LEU A 75 -13.48 3.83 -7.07
N GLN A 76 -14.13 3.35 -8.14
CA GLN A 76 -13.70 3.60 -9.52
C GLN A 76 -13.66 5.09 -9.85
N ASP A 77 -14.72 5.84 -9.55
CA ASP A 77 -14.81 7.26 -9.90
C ASP A 77 -13.78 8.09 -9.13
N ALA A 78 -13.63 7.82 -7.83
CA ALA A 78 -12.67 8.49 -6.97
C ALA A 78 -11.21 8.15 -7.32
N ALA A 79 -10.95 6.92 -7.79
CA ALA A 79 -9.63 6.46 -8.20
C ALA A 79 -9.24 7.03 -9.57
N ALA A 80 -10.19 7.03 -10.52
CA ALA A 80 -9.98 7.55 -11.88
C ALA A 80 -9.58 9.03 -11.86
N ALA A 81 -10.21 9.85 -11.00
CA ALA A 81 -9.87 11.26 -10.82
C ALA A 81 -8.40 11.50 -10.43
N ARG A 82 -7.72 10.48 -9.91
CA ARG A 82 -6.31 10.53 -9.47
C ARG A 82 -5.40 9.58 -10.25
N GLY A 83 -5.90 8.98 -11.34
CA GLY A 83 -5.13 8.03 -12.15
C GLY A 83 -4.79 6.70 -11.45
N LEU A 84 -5.54 6.36 -10.40
CA LEU A 84 -5.39 5.14 -9.61
C LEU A 84 -6.37 4.05 -10.06
N GLU A 85 -6.00 2.80 -9.85
CA GLU A 85 -6.93 1.68 -9.90
C GLU A 85 -7.70 1.55 -8.57
N PRO A 86 -8.91 0.97 -8.55
CA PRO A 86 -9.74 0.86 -7.33
C PRO A 86 -9.04 0.17 -6.16
N HIS A 87 -8.20 -0.83 -6.44
CA HIS A 87 -7.44 -1.55 -5.42
C HIS A 87 -6.29 -0.72 -4.82
N GLU A 88 -5.71 0.21 -5.61
CA GLU A 88 -4.68 1.13 -5.13
C GLU A 88 -5.31 2.16 -4.19
N LEU A 89 -6.48 2.70 -4.58
CA LEU A 89 -7.24 3.60 -3.71
C LEU A 89 -7.70 2.89 -2.43
N ALA A 90 -8.25 1.67 -2.52
CA ALA A 90 -8.67 0.90 -1.35
C ALA A 90 -7.51 0.65 -0.38
N THR A 91 -6.33 0.33 -0.92
CA THR A 91 -5.12 0.14 -0.13
C THR A 91 -4.72 1.44 0.56
N ALA A 92 -4.67 2.56 -0.16
CA ALA A 92 -4.33 3.87 0.40
C ALA A 92 -5.32 4.32 1.49
N LEU A 93 -6.61 4.01 1.34
CA LEU A 93 -7.64 4.31 2.34
C LEU A 93 -7.43 3.49 3.62
N ILE A 94 -7.23 2.17 3.50
CA ILE A 94 -6.96 1.31 4.64
C ILE A 94 -5.67 1.73 5.35
N ASP A 95 -4.66 2.09 4.56
CA ASP A 95 -3.38 2.57 5.04
C ASP A 95 -3.49 3.87 5.84
N LEU A 96 -4.28 4.83 5.33
CA LEU A 96 -4.59 6.07 6.02
C LEU A 96 -5.27 5.80 7.37
N ILE A 97 -6.27 4.91 7.38
CA ILE A 97 -7.00 4.55 8.61
C ILE A 97 -6.05 3.97 9.65
N ILE A 98 -5.15 3.07 9.24
CA ILE A 98 -4.18 2.43 10.13
C ILE A 98 -3.15 3.44 10.64
N ARG A 99 -2.58 4.25 9.75
CA ARG A 99 -1.48 5.16 10.07
C ARG A 99 -1.92 6.28 11.01
N ASP A 100 -3.10 6.83 10.76
CA ASP A 100 -3.59 8.00 11.47
C ASP A 100 -4.58 7.61 12.60
N ASP A 101 -4.62 6.31 12.96
CA ASP A 101 -5.47 5.69 14.00
C ASP A 101 -6.95 6.11 13.92
N LEU A 102 -7.50 6.19 12.71
CA LEU A 102 -8.84 6.70 12.44
C LEU A 102 -9.95 5.67 12.73
N PHE A 103 -9.63 4.58 13.43
CA PHE A 103 -10.58 3.53 13.76
C PHE A 103 -11.72 4.06 14.61
N GLU A 104 -11.45 4.93 15.59
CA GLU A 104 -12.51 5.49 16.44
C GLU A 104 -13.51 6.33 15.64
N ALA A 105 -13.00 7.17 14.72
CA ALA A 105 -13.84 7.96 13.82
C ALA A 105 -14.70 7.11 12.89
N LEU A 106 -14.24 5.89 12.58
CA LEU A 106 -14.87 4.97 11.63
C LEU A 106 -15.83 3.97 12.32
N LEU A 107 -15.54 3.60 13.57
CA LEU A 107 -16.31 2.65 14.38
C LEU A 107 -17.37 3.33 15.26
N GLY A 108 -17.27 4.65 15.47
CA GLY A 108 -18.32 5.44 16.12
C GLY A 108 -18.35 5.36 17.66
N GLU A 109 -17.46 4.60 18.30
CA GLU A 109 -17.30 4.56 19.76
C GLU A 109 -15.83 4.37 20.17
N PRO A 110 -15.39 4.93 21.32
CA PRO A 110 -14.03 4.78 21.81
C PRO A 110 -13.75 3.29 22.10
N VAL A 111 -12.67 2.77 21.52
CA VAL A 111 -12.18 1.45 21.93
C VAL A 111 -11.64 1.66 23.34
N LEU A 112 -12.39 1.23 24.35
CA LEU A 112 -11.88 1.10 25.71
C LEU A 112 -10.61 0.25 25.64
N ARG A 113 -9.45 0.91 25.62
CA ARG A 113 -8.20 0.30 26.04
C ARG A 113 -8.39 -0.02 27.51
N GLN A 114 -8.92 -1.21 27.81
CA GLN A 114 -8.73 -1.81 29.12
C GLN A 114 -7.23 -2.10 29.23
N ALA A 115 -6.51 -1.09 29.72
CA ALA A 115 -5.19 -1.28 30.26
C ALA A 115 -5.29 -2.34 31.35
N GLN A 116 -4.38 -3.29 31.26
CA GLN A 116 -4.11 -4.29 32.28
C GLN A 116 -3.58 -3.60 33.53
N ASP A 117 -4.46 -3.08 34.38
CA ASP A 117 -4.17 -2.80 35.78
C ASP A 117 -4.96 -3.80 36.63
N ALA A 118 -4.58 -5.07 36.50
CA ALA A 118 -4.82 -6.10 37.52
C ALA A 118 -3.44 -6.55 38.01
N GLY A 119 -2.79 -5.64 38.73
CA GLY A 119 -1.44 -5.82 39.25
C GLY A 119 -1.15 -4.78 40.32
N ASP A 120 -2.00 -4.71 41.35
CA ASP A 120 -1.61 -4.40 42.73
C ASP A 120 -2.84 -4.53 43.64
N ALA A 121 -2.91 -5.67 44.33
CA ALA A 121 -3.65 -5.86 45.57
C ALA A 121 -2.94 -6.95 46.39
#